data_AF-A0A1I0STK6-F1
#
_entry.id   AF-A0A1I0STK6-F1
#
_cell.length_a   1.000
_cell.length_b   1.000
_cell.length_c   1.000
_cell.angle_alpha   90.00
_cell.angle_beta   90.00
_cell.angle_gamma   90.00
#
_symmetry.space_group_name_H-M   'P 1'
#
loop_
_entity.id
_entity.type
_entity.pdbx_description
1 polymer ?
#
loop_
_entity_poly.entity_id
_entity_poly.type
_entity_poly.pdbx_seq_one_letter_code
_entity_poly.pdbx_strand_id
1 'polypeptide(L)'
;MKNLIQEEKIHHIYQLGIRGPQDKWDMKSDKLTILFGKSFKNIPIDPTLPTYITFDVDVFDPSIVPSVGYPVPNGWLYKDFLVFIKLFVNNTNVIGLDIVEYNKMYDWGNRIGASTVTHAILDLLVGVMDKK
;
A
#
# COMPACT_ATOMS: atom_id res chain seq x y z
N MET A 1 7.47 4.30 -10.70
CA MET A 1 8.47 4.37 -9.60
C MET A 1 9.79 5.01 -10.04
N LYS A 2 10.53 4.47 -11.03
CA LYS A 2 11.82 5.04 -11.52
C LYS A 2 11.78 6.55 -11.80
N ASN A 3 10.76 7.02 -12.49
CA ASN A 3 10.60 8.44 -12.81
C ASN A 3 10.32 9.30 -11.56
N LEU A 4 9.55 8.77 -10.59
CA LEU A 4 9.20 9.50 -9.36
C LEU A 4 10.43 9.79 -8.48
N ILE A 5 11.44 8.92 -8.51
CA ILE A 5 12.68 9.10 -7.75
C ILE A 5 13.48 10.29 -8.29
N GLN A 6 13.41 10.53 -9.59
CA GLN A 6 14.11 11.64 -10.24
C GLN A 6 13.39 12.97 -10.01
N GLU A 7 12.16 12.93 -9.53
CA GLU A 7 11.32 14.11 -9.42
C GLU A 7 11.68 14.98 -8.21
N GLU A 8 12.02 16.24 -8.47
CA GLU A 8 12.53 17.16 -7.44
C GLU A 8 11.51 17.44 -6.34
N LYS A 9 10.22 17.47 -6.71
CA LYS A 9 9.09 17.70 -5.78
C LYS A 9 8.81 16.52 -4.86
N ILE A 10 9.34 15.33 -5.18
CA ILE A 10 9.19 14.15 -4.33
C ILE A 10 10.33 14.15 -3.31
N HIS A 11 9.96 14.37 -2.05
CA HIS A 11 10.88 14.34 -0.91
C HIS A 11 11.36 12.91 -0.62
N HIS A 12 10.42 11.97 -0.49
CA HIS A 12 10.72 10.58 -0.17
C HIS A 12 9.63 9.64 -0.68
N ILE A 13 10.00 8.39 -0.93
CA ILE A 13 9.11 7.30 -1.37
C ILE A 13 9.27 6.13 -0.40
N TYR A 14 8.14 5.68 0.16
CA TYR A 14 8.07 4.48 0.98
C TYR A 14 7.32 3.39 0.22
N GLN A 15 8.00 2.29 -0.07
CA GLN A 15 7.38 1.10 -0.67
C GLN A 15 7.20 0.04 0.41
N LEU A 16 5.94 -0.23 0.76
CA LEU A 16 5.60 -1.14 1.85
C LEU A 16 5.08 -2.46 1.30
N GLY A 17 5.39 -3.56 1.98
CA GLY A 17 4.82 -4.85 1.61
C GLY A 17 5.48 -5.52 0.42
N ILE A 18 6.68 -5.10 0.03
CA ILE A 18 7.45 -5.73 -1.06
C ILE A 18 7.74 -7.20 -0.72
N ARG A 19 7.47 -8.08 -1.69
CA ARG A 19 7.59 -9.54 -1.60
C ARG A 19 7.98 -10.11 -2.97
N GLY A 20 8.50 -11.34 -2.97
CA GLY A 20 8.95 -12.05 -4.18
C GLY A 20 10.43 -12.44 -4.13
N PRO A 21 10.94 -13.15 -5.14
CA PRO A 21 12.36 -13.51 -5.25
C PRO A 21 13.24 -12.26 -5.10
N GLN A 22 14.20 -12.29 -4.19
CA GLN A 22 14.95 -11.10 -3.73
C GLN A 22 16.04 -10.66 -4.72
N ASP A 23 16.23 -11.41 -5.79
CA ASP A 23 17.44 -11.41 -6.59
C ASP A 23 17.54 -10.25 -7.60
N LYS A 24 16.59 -9.29 -7.58
CA LYS A 24 16.45 -8.24 -8.62
C LYS A 24 16.13 -6.83 -8.13
N TRP A 25 16.39 -6.48 -6.87
CA TRP A 25 16.11 -5.13 -6.37
C TRP A 25 17.34 -4.21 -6.54
N ASP A 26 17.68 -3.89 -7.79
CA ASP A 26 18.87 -3.08 -8.13
C ASP A 26 18.69 -1.57 -7.92
N MET A 27 17.53 -1.13 -7.43
CA MET A 27 17.21 0.30 -7.34
C MET A 27 17.53 0.84 -5.94
N LYS A 28 18.71 1.43 -5.80
CA LYS A 28 19.14 2.15 -4.58
C LYS A 28 19.03 3.65 -4.81
N SER A 29 18.38 4.35 -3.89
CA SER A 29 18.27 5.81 -3.87
C SER A 29 18.04 6.30 -2.45
N ASP A 30 18.62 7.44 -2.09
CA ASP A 30 18.42 8.06 -0.78
C ASP A 30 16.98 8.50 -0.54
N LYS A 31 16.21 8.74 -1.62
CA LYS A 31 14.79 9.07 -1.58
C LYS A 31 13.87 7.85 -1.47
N LEU A 32 14.41 6.63 -1.39
CA LEU A 32 13.63 5.41 -1.45
C LEU A 32 13.86 4.52 -0.22
N THR A 33 12.78 4.22 0.49
CA THR A 33 12.76 3.21 1.54
C THR A 33 11.86 2.05 1.13
N ILE A 34 12.45 0.87 1.00
CA ILE A 34 11.73 -0.37 0.70
C ILE A 34 11.60 -1.20 1.98
N LEU A 35 10.38 -1.60 2.31
CA LEU A 35 10.07 -2.39 3.49
C LEU A 35 9.37 -3.68 3.09
N PHE A 36 10.03 -4.78 3.42
CA PHE A 36 9.59 -6.12 3.02
C PHE A 36 8.52 -6.67 3.95
N GLY A 37 7.54 -7.35 3.37
CA GLY A 37 6.46 -8.01 4.09
C GLY A 37 5.75 -7.08 5.07
N LYS A 38 5.78 -7.40 6.37
CA LYS A 38 5.01 -6.68 7.41
C LYS A 38 5.87 -5.74 8.26
N SER A 39 7.07 -5.41 7.79
CA SER A 39 8.09 -4.66 8.54
C SER A 39 7.92 -3.14 8.46
N PHE A 40 6.67 -2.65 8.56
CA PHE A 40 6.35 -1.22 8.34
C PHE A 40 5.97 -0.45 9.61
N LYS A 41 6.10 -1.02 10.82
CA LYS A 41 5.54 -0.41 12.03
C LYS A 41 6.30 0.83 12.54
N ASN A 42 7.60 0.96 12.23
CA ASN A 42 8.50 1.96 12.82
C ASN A 42 9.12 2.86 11.76
N ILE A 43 8.30 3.41 10.85
CA ILE A 43 8.79 4.30 9.80
C ILE A 43 8.70 5.75 10.29
N PRO A 44 9.80 6.51 10.24
CA PRO A 44 9.73 7.94 10.49
C PRO A 44 9.09 8.62 9.27
N ILE A 45 7.83 9.02 9.39
CA ILE A 45 7.15 9.86 8.41
C ILE A 45 6.94 11.24 9.02
N ASP A 46 7.31 12.28 8.28
CA ASP A 46 7.02 13.65 8.66
C ASP A 46 5.53 13.94 8.40
N PRO A 47 4.71 14.14 9.45
CA PRO A 47 3.27 14.36 9.29
C PRO A 47 2.94 15.69 8.61
N THR A 48 3.89 16.63 8.56
CA THR A 48 3.70 17.96 7.98
C THR A 48 3.79 17.98 6.46
N LEU A 49 4.45 16.97 5.87
CA LEU A 49 4.61 16.89 4.42
C LEU A 49 3.33 16.39 3.73
N PRO A 50 2.96 16.99 2.58
CA PRO A 50 1.85 16.49 1.78
C PRO A 50 2.16 15.07 1.29
N THR A 51 1.28 14.13 1.61
CA THR A 51 1.47 12.71 1.34
C THR A 51 0.46 12.24 0.30
N TYR A 52 0.92 11.54 -0.73
CA TYR A 52 0.07 10.83 -1.68
C TYR A 52 0.17 9.33 -1.43
N ILE A 53 -0.97 8.63 -1.42
CA ILE A 53 -1.01 7.19 -1.18
C ILE A 53 -1.45 6.48 -2.46
N THR A 54 -0.58 5.63 -3.02
CA THR A 54 -0.99 4.65 -4.03
C THR A 54 -1.11 3.29 -3.36
N PHE A 55 -2.31 2.71 -3.38
CA PHE A 55 -2.60 1.45 -2.71
C PHE A 55 -2.80 0.34 -3.74
N ASP A 56 -1.73 -0.40 -3.98
CA ASP A 56 -1.75 -1.62 -4.77
C ASP A 56 -2.39 -2.75 -3.96
N VAL A 57 -3.55 -3.24 -4.40
CA VAL A 57 -4.29 -4.27 -3.66
C VAL A 57 -3.59 -5.63 -3.70
N ASP A 58 -2.57 -5.81 -4.54
CA ASP A 58 -1.70 -6.99 -4.55
C ASP A 58 -0.84 -7.11 -3.28
N VAL A 59 -0.77 -6.04 -2.46
CA VAL A 59 -0.12 -6.06 -1.15
C VAL A 59 -0.83 -7.01 -0.18
N PHE A 60 -2.11 -7.29 -0.40
CA PHE A 60 -2.85 -8.26 0.39
C PHE A 60 -2.41 -9.69 0.09
N ASP A 61 -2.60 -10.57 1.08
CA ASP A 61 -2.38 -11.99 0.89
C ASP A 61 -3.44 -12.56 -0.08
N PRO A 62 -3.06 -13.46 -1.01
CA PRO A 62 -3.99 -14.08 -1.94
C PRO A 62 -5.14 -14.83 -1.27
N SER A 63 -5.01 -15.21 0.00
CA SER A 63 -6.11 -15.81 0.79
C SER A 63 -7.28 -14.86 1.04
N ILE A 64 -7.09 -13.54 0.94
CA ILE A 64 -8.16 -12.54 1.14
C ILE A 64 -8.42 -11.68 -0.10
N VAL A 65 -7.42 -11.49 -0.96
CA VAL A 65 -7.55 -10.82 -2.26
C VAL A 65 -6.82 -11.66 -3.31
N PRO A 66 -7.47 -12.70 -3.88
CA PRO A 66 -6.91 -13.47 -4.99
C PRO A 66 -6.97 -12.71 -6.33
N SER A 67 -7.75 -11.62 -6.37
CA SER A 67 -8.23 -10.97 -7.60
C SER A 67 -7.29 -9.89 -8.13
N VAL A 68 -6.04 -10.27 -8.39
CA VAL A 68 -4.95 -9.39 -8.84
C VAL A 68 -4.13 -10.06 -9.95
N GLY A 69 -3.37 -9.27 -10.71
CA GLY A 69 -2.51 -9.80 -11.76
C GLY A 69 -1.33 -10.64 -11.25
N TYR A 70 -0.76 -10.29 -10.09
CA TYR A 70 0.44 -10.91 -9.55
C TYR A 70 0.29 -11.27 -8.06
N PRO A 71 -0.48 -12.33 -7.72
CA PRO A 71 -0.66 -12.74 -6.33
C PRO A 71 0.64 -13.30 -5.73
N VAL A 72 1.13 -12.70 -4.64
CA VAL A 72 2.34 -13.16 -3.93
C VAL A 72 2.00 -13.63 -2.50
N PRO A 73 2.28 -14.89 -2.13
CA PRO A 73 2.00 -15.41 -0.78
C PRO A 73 2.67 -14.63 0.36
N ASN A 74 2.14 -14.80 1.57
CA ASN A 74 2.59 -14.13 2.80
C ASN A 74 2.40 -12.61 2.76
N GLY A 75 1.31 -12.17 2.14
CA GLY A 75 0.92 -10.77 2.07
C GLY A 75 0.32 -10.23 3.35
N TRP A 76 -0.16 -8.99 3.27
CA TRP A 76 -0.89 -8.38 4.37
C TRP A 76 -2.22 -9.07 4.55
N LEU A 77 -2.58 -9.35 5.79
CA LEU A 77 -3.97 -9.65 6.12
C LEU A 77 -4.69 -8.33 6.39
N TYR A 78 -6.02 -8.35 6.43
CA TYR A 78 -6.81 -7.14 6.64
C TYR A 78 -6.43 -6.38 7.93
N LYS A 79 -6.07 -7.12 8.99
CA LYS A 79 -5.55 -6.54 10.24
C LYS A 79 -4.25 -5.74 10.06
N ASP A 80 -3.38 -6.14 9.15
CA ASP A 80 -2.12 -5.45 8.88
C ASP A 80 -2.40 -4.12 8.16
N PHE A 81 -3.37 -4.13 7.23
CA PHE A 81 -3.87 -2.92 6.58
C PHE A 81 -4.54 -1.93 7.56
N LEU A 82 -5.33 -2.40 8.51
CA LEU A 82 -5.88 -1.54 9.57
C LEU A 82 -4.80 -0.92 10.45
N VAL A 83 -3.71 -1.66 10.71
CA VAL A 83 -2.52 -1.11 11.41
C VAL A 83 -1.84 -0.05 10.54
N PHE A 84 -1.70 -0.27 9.24
CA PHE A 84 -1.19 0.73 8.29
C PHE A 84 -2.03 2.02 8.32
N ILE A 85 -3.36 1.92 8.26
CA ILE A 85 -4.25 3.08 8.35
C ILE A 85 -3.98 3.85 9.64
N LYS A 86 -4.03 3.15 10.78
CA LYS A 86 -3.84 3.76 12.10
C LYS A 86 -2.48 4.44 12.26
N LEU A 87 -1.41 3.87 11.69
CA LEU A 87 -0.06 4.39 11.83
C LEU A 87 0.26 5.50 10.82
N PHE A 88 -0.29 5.43 9.60
CA PHE A 88 0.11 6.32 8.52
C PHE A 88 -1.00 7.20 8.01
N VAL A 89 -2.12 6.62 7.60
CA VAL A 89 -3.21 7.40 6.98
C VAL A 89 -3.74 8.44 7.97
N ASN A 90 -3.96 8.04 9.22
CA ASN A 90 -4.49 8.93 10.26
C ASN A 90 -3.47 9.95 10.80
N ASN A 91 -2.17 9.72 10.58
CA ASN A 91 -1.11 10.57 11.13
C ASN A 91 -0.33 11.33 10.05
N THR A 92 -0.80 11.36 8.80
CA THR A 92 -0.12 12.07 7.71
C THR A 92 -1.06 13.03 7.01
N ASN A 93 -0.50 14.09 6.42
CA ASN A 93 -1.26 15.01 5.60
C ASN A 93 -1.55 14.40 4.22
N VAL A 94 -2.47 13.42 4.16
CA VAL A 94 -2.90 12.81 2.90
C VAL A 94 -3.62 13.86 2.04
N ILE A 95 -3.07 14.12 0.84
CA ILE A 95 -3.59 15.08 -0.15
C ILE A 95 -4.24 14.42 -1.37
N GLY A 96 -4.07 13.11 -1.52
CA GLY A 96 -4.63 12.33 -2.62
C GLY A 96 -4.34 10.85 -2.42
N LEU A 97 -5.18 10.01 -3.02
CA LEU A 97 -4.97 8.57 -3.04
C LEU A 97 -5.53 7.93 -4.30
N ASP A 98 -4.93 6.81 -4.71
CA ASP A 98 -5.49 5.87 -5.69
C ASP A 98 -5.43 4.43 -5.17
N ILE A 99 -6.26 3.58 -5.77
CA ILE A 99 -6.30 2.14 -5.51
C ILE A 99 -6.19 1.44 -6.86
N VAL A 100 -5.23 0.52 -6.97
CA VAL A 100 -4.81 -0.06 -8.24
C VAL A 100 -4.78 -1.59 -8.18
N GLU A 101 -4.58 -2.22 -9.34
CA GLU A 101 -4.37 -3.68 -9.54
C GLU A 101 -5.51 -4.64 -9.17
N TYR A 102 -6.68 -4.15 -8.72
CA TYR A 102 -7.86 -4.99 -8.65
C TYR A 102 -8.27 -5.47 -10.05
N ASN A 103 -8.40 -6.79 -10.23
CA ASN A 103 -8.80 -7.40 -11.48
C ASN A 103 -10.04 -8.29 -11.30
N LYS A 104 -11.19 -7.78 -11.78
CA LYS A 104 -12.48 -8.48 -11.73
C LYS A 104 -12.47 -9.86 -12.43
N MET A 105 -11.59 -10.08 -13.40
CA MET A 105 -11.53 -11.34 -14.15
C MET A 105 -10.95 -12.47 -13.30
N TYR A 106 -10.23 -12.13 -12.22
CA TYR A 106 -9.67 -13.07 -11.24
C TYR A 106 -10.49 -13.12 -9.94
N ASP A 107 -11.64 -12.44 -9.88
CA ASP A 107 -12.54 -12.48 -8.72
C ASP A 107 -13.65 -13.51 -8.90
N TRP A 108 -13.27 -14.78 -8.77
CA TRP A 108 -14.16 -15.91 -9.01
C TRP A 108 -15.05 -16.22 -7.79
N GLY A 109 -16.20 -16.85 -8.05
CA GLY A 109 -17.11 -17.31 -7.00
C GLY A 109 -17.86 -16.18 -6.31
N ASN A 110 -17.65 -16.03 -5.00
CA ASN A 110 -18.42 -15.12 -4.14
C ASN A 110 -17.97 -13.65 -4.21
N ARG A 111 -17.04 -13.31 -5.11
CA ARG A 111 -16.50 -11.94 -5.28
C ARG A 111 -15.85 -11.36 -4.02
N ILE A 112 -15.13 -12.22 -3.28
CA ILE A 112 -14.46 -11.81 -2.05
C ILE A 112 -13.42 -10.71 -2.31
N GLY A 113 -12.76 -10.72 -3.47
CA GLY A 113 -11.79 -9.68 -3.84
C GLY A 113 -12.46 -8.30 -3.91
N ALA A 114 -13.56 -8.19 -4.66
CA ALA A 114 -14.35 -6.96 -4.75
C ALA A 114 -14.85 -6.49 -3.39
N SER A 115 -15.36 -7.42 -2.56
CA SER A 115 -15.81 -7.09 -1.21
C SER A 115 -14.67 -6.54 -0.36
N THR A 116 -13.54 -7.23 -0.30
CA THR A 116 -12.37 -6.82 0.49
C THR A 116 -11.82 -5.47 0.02
N VAL A 117 -11.68 -5.26 -1.29
CA VAL A 117 -11.20 -3.99 -1.86
C VAL A 117 -12.20 -2.86 -1.57
N THR A 118 -13.51 -3.12 -1.63
CA THR A 118 -14.53 -2.12 -1.28
C THR A 118 -14.42 -1.70 0.19
N HIS A 119 -14.23 -2.64 1.10
CA HIS A 119 -14.02 -2.29 2.51
C HIS A 119 -12.70 -1.53 2.72
N ALA A 120 -11.64 -1.90 2.00
CA ALA A 120 -10.37 -1.17 2.05
C ALA A 120 -10.52 0.28 1.56
N ILE A 121 -11.30 0.52 0.50
CA ILE A 121 -11.66 1.88 0.04
C ILE A 121 -12.32 2.65 1.19
N LEU A 122 -13.35 2.06 1.82
CA LEU A 122 -14.10 2.72 2.88
C LEU A 122 -13.21 3.04 4.08
N ASP A 123 -12.38 2.11 4.53
CA ASP A 123 -11.48 2.30 5.66
C ASP A 123 -10.37 3.33 5.36
N LEU A 124 -9.87 3.39 4.12
CA LEU A 124 -8.95 4.45 3.69
C LEU A 124 -9.63 5.82 3.72
N LEU A 125 -10.85 5.93 3.19
CA LEU A 125 -11.61 7.18 3.20
C LEU A 125 -11.89 7.64 4.63
N VAL A 126 -12.33 6.72 5.51
CA VAL A 126 -12.54 7.02 6.92
C VAL A 126 -11.24 7.45 7.58
N GLY A 127 -10.12 6.75 7.34
CA GLY A 127 -8.81 7.14 7.89
C GLY A 127 -8.35 8.53 7.45
N VAL A 128 -8.64 8.92 6.20
CA VAL A 128 -8.33 10.26 5.68
C VAL A 128 -9.24 11.34 6.28
N MET A 129 -10.51 11.01 6.57
CA MET A 129 -11.47 11.94 7.18
C MET A 129 -11.27 12.09 8.70
N ASP A 130 -10.91 11.01 9.39
CA ASP A 130 -10.73 10.93 10.84
C ASP A 130 -9.32 11.36 11.26
N LYS A 131 -8.92 12.55 10.80
CA LYS A 131 -7.67 13.20 11.24
C LYS A 131 -7.90 13.79 12.63
N LYS A 132 -7.14 13.30 13.61
CA LYS A 132 -7.09 13.89 14.96
C LYS A 132 -6.25 15.16 14.98
#